data_AF-A0A3P7NS27-F1
#
_entry.id   AF-A0A3P7NS27-F1
#
_cell.length_a   1.000
_cell.length_b   1.000
_cell.length_c   1.000
_cell.angle_alpha   90.00
_cell.angle_beta   90.00
_cell.angle_gamma   90.00
#
_symmetry.space_group_name_H-M   'P 1'
#
loop_
_entity.id
_entity.type
_entity.pdbx_description
1 polymer ?
#
loop_
_entity_poly.entity_id
_entity_poly.type
_entity_poly.pdbx_seq_one_letter_code
_entity_poly.pdbx_strand_id
1 'polypeptide(L)'
;MEVANYAAENPSDAFANRRFDPMFKTKRTILHERKQEVIPDINKSISIKDGAERLARVSRHKRDKARAAVEADTEYSKLKILKDQLDSLNSEFSIYQTIG
;
A
#
# COMPACT_ATOMS: atom_id res chain seq x y z
N MET A 1 12.41 -10.37 41.76
CA MET A 1 13.34 -10.57 40.63
C MET A 1 12.72 -9.86 39.45
N GLU A 2 13.28 -8.71 39.03
CA GLU A 2 12.70 -7.90 37.96
C GLU A 2 12.64 -8.69 36.64
N VAL A 3 11.50 -8.63 35.97
CA VAL A 3 11.23 -9.21 34.64
C VAL A 3 12.29 -8.82 33.61
N ALA A 4 12.95 -7.67 33.81
CA ALA A 4 14.06 -7.20 32.98
C ALA A 4 15.30 -8.11 33.05
N ASN A 5 15.61 -8.69 34.21
CA ASN A 5 16.81 -9.51 34.41
C ASN A 5 16.64 -10.93 33.85
N TYR A 6 15.44 -11.50 33.88
CA TYR A 6 15.15 -12.82 33.28
C TYR A 6 15.29 -12.79 31.75
N ALA A 7 14.86 -11.69 31.12
CA ALA A 7 14.97 -11.49 29.67
C ALA A 7 16.43 -11.29 29.19
N ALA A 8 17.32 -10.79 30.06
CA ALA A 8 18.73 -10.62 29.77
C ALA A 8 19.49 -11.96 29.78
N GLU A 9 19.07 -12.90 30.64
CA GLU A 9 19.66 -14.24 30.75
C GLU A 9 19.14 -15.22 29.69
N ASN A 10 17.93 -15.00 29.15
CA ASN A 10 17.29 -15.84 28.15
C ASN A 10 16.81 -15.02 26.94
N PRO A 11 17.71 -14.64 26.01
CA PRO A 11 17.38 -13.75 24.89
C PRO A 11 16.31 -14.32 23.95
N SER A 12 16.18 -15.65 23.85
CA SER A 12 15.10 -16.31 23.08
C SER A 12 13.70 -15.95 23.60
N ASP A 13 13.55 -15.88 24.93
CA ASP A 13 12.27 -15.61 25.59
C ASP A 13 11.91 -14.12 25.50
N ALA A 14 12.91 -13.24 25.45
CA ALA A 14 12.71 -11.81 25.23
C ALA A 14 12.10 -11.51 23.85
N PHE A 15 12.54 -12.22 22.80
CA PHE A 15 11.95 -12.11 21.46
C PHE A 15 10.57 -12.78 21.37
N ALA A 16 10.37 -13.92 22.05
CA ALA A 16 9.07 -14.57 22.13
C ALA A 16 8.04 -13.65 22.80
N ASN A 17 8.37 -13.06 23.95
CA ASN A 17 7.50 -12.12 24.66
C ASN A 17 7.17 -10.87 23.84
N ARG A 18 8.11 -10.34 23.04
CA ARG A 18 7.81 -9.24 22.10
C ARG A 18 6.86 -9.65 20.98
N ARG A 19 6.89 -10.90 20.50
CA ARG A 19 5.92 -11.38 19.49
C ARG A 19 4.50 -11.52 20.04
N PHE A 20 4.36 -11.70 21.35
CA PHE A 20 3.06 -11.73 22.04
C PHE A 20 2.57 -10.34 22.46
N ASP A 21 3.41 -9.30 22.34
CA ASP A 21 2.97 -7.92 22.53
C ASP A 21 2.08 -7.50 21.34
N PRO A 22 0.78 -7.20 21.55
CA PRO A 22 -0.14 -6.82 20.48
C PRO A 22 0.26 -5.50 19.79
N MET A 23 1.12 -4.68 20.40
CA MET A 23 1.66 -3.46 19.80
C MET A 23 2.92 -3.72 18.96
N PHE A 24 3.53 -4.90 19.06
CA PHE A 24 4.76 -5.23 18.33
C PHE A 24 4.45 -5.61 16.88
N LYS A 25 4.69 -4.68 15.97
CA LYS A 25 4.56 -4.93 14.53
C LYS A 25 5.88 -5.43 13.93
N THR A 26 5.83 -6.59 13.30
CA THR A 26 6.96 -7.05 12.47
C THR A 26 7.10 -6.17 11.24
N LYS A 27 8.32 -6.03 10.69
CA LYS A 27 8.53 -5.32 9.41
C LYS A 27 7.59 -5.83 8.31
N ARG A 28 7.35 -7.14 8.27
CA ARG A 28 6.39 -7.78 7.36
C ARG A 28 4.96 -7.26 7.55
N THR A 29 4.49 -7.16 8.80
CA THR A 29 3.16 -6.61 9.12
C THR A 29 3.05 -5.15 8.68
N ILE A 30 4.08 -4.34 8.95
CA ILE A 30 4.12 -2.91 8.57
C ILE A 30 4.04 -2.76 7.04
N LEU A 31 4.81 -3.55 6.29
CA LEU A 31 4.78 -3.53 4.82
C LEU A 31 3.42 -3.99 4.27
N HIS A 32 2.82 -4.99 4.91
CA HIS A 32 1.48 -5.45 4.54
C HIS A 32 0.41 -4.37 4.78
N GLU A 33 0.42 -3.71 5.93
CA GLU A 33 -0.51 -2.61 6.24
C GLU A 33 -0.39 -1.47 5.22
N ARG A 34 0.84 -1.03 4.92
CA ARG A 34 1.09 -0.01 3.88
C ARG A 34 0.56 -0.42 2.51
N LYS A 35 0.70 -1.69 2.15
CA LYS A 35 0.12 -2.22 0.91
C LYS A 35 -1.42 -2.15 0.92
N GLN A 36 -2.05 -2.43 2.06
CA GLN A 36 -3.51 -2.30 2.21
C GLN A 36 -3.98 -0.83 2.17
N GLU A 37 -3.11 0.14 2.43
CA GLU A 37 -3.42 1.57 2.26
C GLU A 37 -3.35 1.99 0.78
N VAL A 38 -2.39 1.47 0.01
CA VAL A 38 -2.18 1.85 -1.41
C VAL A 38 -3.17 1.19 -2.37
N ILE A 39 -3.60 -0.06 -2.10
CA ILE A 39 -4.51 -0.80 -3.00
C ILE A 39 -5.87 -0.08 -3.19
N PRO A 40 -6.55 0.41 -2.15
CA PRO A 40 -7.79 1.19 -2.30
C PRO A 40 -7.62 2.42 -3.19
N ASP A 41 -6.49 3.13 -3.05
CA ASP A 41 -6.21 4.31 -3.86
C ASP A 41 -5.98 3.97 -5.34
N ILE A 42 -5.31 2.84 -5.63
CA ILE A 42 -5.19 2.30 -6.99
C ILE A 42 -6.57 2.02 -7.57
N ASN A 43 -7.42 1.31 -6.84
CA ASN A 43 -8.76 0.96 -7.30
C ASN A 43 -9.62 2.21 -7.56
N LYS A 44 -9.51 3.21 -6.68
CA LYS A 44 -10.19 4.50 -6.85
C LYS A 44 -9.71 5.22 -8.12
N SER A 45 -8.40 5.32 -8.32
CA SER A 45 -7.84 5.99 -9.51
C SER A 45 -8.20 5.26 -10.81
N ILE A 46 -8.23 3.92 -10.82
CA ILE A 46 -8.73 3.14 -11.97
C ILE A 46 -10.19 3.51 -12.26
N SER A 47 -11.06 3.49 -11.24
CA SER A 47 -12.47 3.78 -11.42
C SER A 47 -12.73 5.20 -11.93
N ILE A 48 -12.00 6.20 -11.42
CA ILE A 48 -12.15 7.60 -11.86
C ILE A 48 -11.62 7.77 -13.27
N LYS A 49 -10.43 7.24 -13.57
CA LYS A 49 -9.84 7.27 -14.92
C LYS A 49 -10.79 6.68 -15.96
N ASP A 50 -11.32 5.48 -15.71
CA ASP A 50 -12.24 4.82 -16.65
C ASP A 50 -13.55 5.62 -16.83
N GLY A 51 -14.06 6.23 -15.75
CA GLY A 51 -15.20 7.14 -15.79
C GLY A 51 -14.93 8.40 -16.63
N ALA A 52 -13.77 9.01 -16.44
CA ALA A 52 -13.31 10.20 -17.15
C ALA A 52 -13.08 9.90 -18.65
N GLU A 53 -12.43 8.78 -18.99
CA GLU A 53 -12.25 8.32 -20.36
C GLU A 53 -13.60 8.08 -21.05
N ARG A 54 -14.54 7.44 -20.35
CA ARG A 54 -15.90 7.24 -20.86
C ARG A 54 -16.60 8.57 -21.12
N LEU A 55 -16.55 9.50 -20.17
CA LEU A 55 -17.15 10.83 -20.32
C LEU A 55 -16.54 11.61 -21.48
N ALA A 56 -15.22 11.59 -21.64
CA ALA A 56 -14.52 12.24 -22.74
C ALA A 56 -14.93 11.66 -24.11
N ARG A 57 -15.17 10.34 -24.16
CA ARG A 57 -15.62 9.65 -25.37
C ARG A 57 -17.08 9.94 -25.73
N VAL A 58 -17.98 9.95 -24.74
CA VAL A 58 -19.43 10.09 -24.99
C VAL A 58 -19.92 11.54 -25.02
N SER A 59 -19.18 12.47 -24.41
CA SER A 59 -19.60 13.87 -24.34
C SER A 59 -19.59 14.52 -25.72
N ARG A 60 -20.69 15.21 -26.03
CA ARG A 60 -20.84 16.04 -27.22
C ARG A 60 -20.42 17.49 -26.97
N HIS A 61 -20.32 17.91 -25.70
CA HIS A 61 -19.93 19.26 -25.33
C HIS A 61 -18.41 19.38 -25.23
N LYS A 62 -17.80 20.25 -26.06
CA LYS A 62 -16.33 20.39 -26.16
C LYS A 62 -15.62 20.66 -24.82
N ARG A 63 -16.17 21.56 -23.99
CA ARG A 63 -15.61 21.86 -22.64
C ARG A 63 -15.58 20.61 -21.74
N ASP A 64 -16.70 19.90 -21.60
CA ASP A 64 -16.78 18.72 -20.74
C ASP A 64 -15.87 17.60 -21.24
N LYS A 65 -15.77 17.43 -22.57
CA LYS A 65 -14.82 16.51 -23.18
C LYS A 65 -13.37 16.84 -22.85
N ALA A 66 -12.97 18.10 -22.97
CA ALA A 66 -11.62 18.55 -22.64
C ALA A 66 -11.32 18.38 -21.15
N ARG A 67 -12.27 18.73 -20.28
CA ARG A 67 -12.14 18.55 -18.82
C ARG A 67 -12.00 17.07 -18.46
N ALA A 68 -12.82 16.20 -19.03
CA ALA A 68 -12.75 14.77 -18.79
C ALA A 68 -11.43 14.15 -19.30
N ALA A 69 -10.88 14.64 -20.41
CA ALA A 69 -9.56 14.20 -20.88
C ALA A 69 -8.44 14.58 -19.92
N VAL A 70 -8.42 15.82 -19.42
CA VAL A 70 -7.44 16.28 -18.43
C VAL A 70 -7.54 15.49 -17.12
N GLU A 71 -8.76 15.20 -16.67
CA GLU A 71 -8.98 14.36 -15.48
C GLU A 71 -8.43 12.95 -15.69
N ALA A 72 -8.68 12.33 -16.85
CA ALA A 72 -8.15 11.01 -17.19
C ALA A 72 -6.61 11.00 -17.17
N ASP A 73 -5.96 12.01 -17.73
CA ASP A 73 -4.49 12.14 -17.74
C ASP A 73 -3.92 12.32 -16.32
N THR A 74 -4.63 13.09 -15.49
CA THR A 74 -4.26 13.32 -14.08
C THR A 74 -4.34 12.03 -13.28
N GLU A 75 -5.44 11.29 -13.40
CA GLU A 75 -5.62 10.00 -12.71
C GLU A 75 -4.69 8.92 -13.27
N TYR A 76 -4.37 8.96 -14.56
CA TYR A 76 -3.37 8.06 -15.14
C TYR A 76 -1.97 8.29 -14.52
N SER A 77 -1.55 9.55 -14.39
CA SER A 77 -0.27 9.91 -13.77
C SER A 77 -0.22 9.47 -12.30
N LYS A 78 -1.32 9.68 -11.56
CA LYS A 78 -1.45 9.22 -10.17
C LYS A 78 -1.41 7.70 -10.07
N LEU A 79 -2.13 6.99 -10.93
CA LEU A 79 -2.14 5.52 -10.98
C LEU A 79 -0.74 4.96 -11.22
N LYS A 80 0.05 5.59 -12.08
CA LYS A 80 1.45 5.19 -12.31
C LYS A 80 2.27 5.25 -11.03
N ILE A 81 2.20 6.38 -10.31
CA ILE A 81 2.94 6.56 -9.05
C ILE A 81 2.51 5.52 -8.00
N LEU A 82 1.21 5.28 -7.84
CA LEU A 82 0.70 4.31 -6.87
C LEU A 82 1.13 2.88 -7.20
N LYS A 83 1.20 2.52 -8.49
CA LYS A 83 1.73 1.22 -8.93
C LYS A 83 3.22 1.11 -8.65
N ASP A 84 4.00 2.13 -8.98
CA ASP A 84 5.44 2.18 -8.70
C ASP A 84 5.70 2.03 -7.17
N GLN A 85 4.88 2.65 -6.32
CA GLN A 85 4.93 2.49 -4.86
C GLN A 85 4.56 1.07 -4.40
N LEU A 86 3.50 0.49 -4.96
CA LEU A 86 3.10 -0.88 -4.65
C LEU A 86 4.17 -1.90 -5.04
N ASP A 87 4.83 -1.70 -6.17
CA ASP A 87 5.93 -2.56 -6.64
C ASP A 87 7.15 -2.45 -5.73
N SER A 88 7.50 -1.24 -5.26
CA SER A 88 8.54 -1.04 -4.23
C SER A 88 8.19 -1.79 -2.94
N LEU A 89 6.96 -1.68 -2.44
CA LEU A 89 6.50 -2.38 -1.24
C LEU A 89 6.52 -3.90 -1.41
N ASN A 90 6.15 -4.41 -2.58
CA ASN A 90 6.22 -5.85 -2.89
C ASN A 90 7.67 -6.35 -2.93
N SER A 91 8.58 -5.55 -3.51
CA SER A 91 10.02 -5.84 -3.52
C SER A 91 10.57 -5.95 -2.09
N GLU A 92 10.28 -4.95 -1.24
CA GLU A 92 10.68 -4.96 0.18
C GLU A 92 10.06 -6.14 0.96
N PHE A 93 8.80 -6.46 0.68
CA PHE A 93 8.09 -7.55 1.33
C PHE A 93 8.69 -8.93 0.96
N SER A 94 9.12 -9.11 -0.29
CA SER A 94 9.68 -10.38 -0.78
C SER A 94 10.92 -10.83 -0.01
N ILE A 95 11.70 -9.89 0.54
CA ILE A 95 12.87 -10.18 1.39
C ILE A 95 12.47 -10.92 2.69
N TYR A 96 11.25 -10.69 3.18
CA TYR A 96 10.72 -11.32 4.39
C TYR A 96 9.86 -12.56 4.10
N GLN A 97 9.74 -12.95 2.83
CA GLN A 97 9.12 -14.20 2.43
C GLN A 97 10.17 -15.30 2.55
N THR A 98 10.18 -16.01 3.68
CA THR A 98 10.88 -17.29 3.76
C THR A 98 10.21 -18.23 2.77
N ILE A 99 10.97 -18.74 1.80
CA ILE A 99 10.52 -19.76 0.85
C ILE A 99 9.90 -20.90 1.68
N GLY A 100 8.63 -21.19 1.42
CA GLY A 100 7.90 -22.30 2.04
C GLY A 100 8.33 -23.63 1.45
#